data_AF-A0A1P8F944-F1
#
_entry.id   AF-A0A1P8F944-F1
#
_cell.length_a   1.000
_cell.length_b   1.000
_cell.length_c   1.000
_cell.angle_alpha   90.00
_cell.angle_beta   90.00
_cell.angle_gamma   90.00
#
_symmetry.space_group_name_H-M   'P 1'
#
loop_
_entity.id
_entity.type
_entity.pdbx_description
1 polymer ?
#
loop_
_entity_poly.entity_id
_entity_poly.type
_entity_poly.pdbx_seq_one_letter_code
_entity_poly.pdbx_strand_id
1 'polypeptide(L)'
;MRVSEYFELGRTQSELDFVDIDIDGDVPVFVDPRALRLLETEWGGLCVHLIQDCFTEIITELGANHVQRAQGILRTLKEPNETHLGLSKRKAQGRALGNESSVDVSDSLLSSVAVRTGLLEDLEDTILLVDGIGPDIISDMTTNIIRGPLITYTQDMCNLYGIPLQEVGSGPIWDETKKEFTTIHVLQPVANNKKLLFVPKSIVRVRMDYNPDEYYRDYLLQHLRGIELGTPSSELVTLLKNGEKRVFSKDLVKKYGQGKKAALRITIEHPDVLDRYRNSKSSFTRRTLDNAELAEAIGVELPNLDVLLHDVLRVPPGTENATLFHRNVEKLISALFSPDLAYPQIERPIHDGRKRIDITYTNVAASGFFKWIGDHAPAPYVFLECKNYSRDLANPELDQIAGRFSPRRGKFGIIVCRNIEEKQAFLRKCKDTLLDDRGIVLPLDDNDLALLVEQTKDPANLPGVYPLLKTRCDEIML
;
A
#
# COMPACT_ATOMS: atom_id res chain seq x y z
N MET A 1 23.81 3.98 0.23
CA MET A 1 23.93 2.57 0.73
C MET A 1 22.55 2.17 1.21
N ARG A 2 22.01 1.03 0.81
CA ARG A 2 20.63 0.66 1.19
C ARG A 2 20.54 -0.04 2.54
N VAL A 3 19.34 -0.12 3.10
CA VAL A 3 19.06 -0.85 4.35
C VAL A 3 19.44 -2.32 4.21
N SER A 4 19.09 -2.96 3.11
CA SER A 4 19.42 -4.35 2.82
C SER A 4 20.93 -4.62 2.80
N GLU A 5 21.70 -3.69 2.24
CA GLU A 5 23.17 -3.74 2.18
C GLU A 5 23.79 -3.47 3.55
N TYR A 6 23.33 -2.43 4.25
CA TYR A 6 23.87 -2.01 5.54
C TYR A 6 23.70 -3.07 6.63
N PHE A 7 22.56 -3.76 6.66
CA PHE A 7 22.30 -4.84 7.62
C PHE A 7 22.62 -6.25 7.07
N GLU A 8 23.26 -6.34 5.89
CA GLU A 8 23.70 -7.60 5.28
C GLU A 8 22.58 -8.64 5.14
N LEU A 9 21.37 -8.21 4.72
CA LEU A 9 20.19 -9.06 4.72
C LEU A 9 20.24 -10.19 3.68
N GLY A 10 21.13 -10.07 2.67
CA GLY A 10 21.19 -11.01 1.55
C GLY A 10 19.87 -11.10 0.79
N ARG A 11 19.23 -9.94 0.59
CA ARG A 11 17.93 -9.76 -0.07
C ARG A 11 17.96 -8.54 -0.97
N THR A 12 17.19 -8.60 -2.04
CA THR A 12 16.91 -7.49 -2.96
C THR A 12 15.55 -6.87 -2.65
N GLN A 13 15.23 -5.71 -3.25
CA GLN A 13 13.97 -4.99 -3.04
C GLN A 13 12.71 -5.85 -3.23
N SER A 14 12.71 -6.78 -4.19
CA SER A 14 11.55 -7.64 -4.44
C SER A 14 11.25 -8.62 -3.30
N GLU A 15 12.29 -9.02 -2.56
CA GLU A 15 12.19 -9.98 -1.44
C GLU A 15 11.85 -9.31 -0.09
N LEU A 16 11.82 -7.97 -0.06
CA LEU A 16 11.52 -7.16 1.12
C LEU A 16 10.09 -6.66 1.06
N ASP A 17 9.38 -6.67 2.20
CA ASP A 17 8.02 -6.15 2.29
C ASP A 17 7.96 -4.61 2.36
N PHE A 18 9.09 -3.98 2.70
CA PHE A 18 9.25 -2.53 2.82
C PHE A 18 10.11 -1.96 1.67
N VAL A 19 10.04 -0.65 1.47
CA VAL A 19 10.91 0.06 0.53
C VAL A 19 12.34 0.07 1.06
N ASP A 20 13.27 -0.52 0.32
CA ASP A 20 14.69 -0.60 0.65
C ASP A 20 15.38 0.74 0.41
N ILE A 21 15.21 1.65 1.36
CA ILE A 21 15.66 3.04 1.27
C ILE A 21 17.19 3.18 1.26
N ASP A 22 17.68 4.26 0.66
CA ASP A 22 19.06 4.71 0.84
C ASP A 22 19.19 5.41 2.20
N ILE A 23 20.12 4.97 3.05
CA ILE A 23 20.31 5.56 4.39
C ILE A 23 20.96 6.96 4.36
N ASP A 24 21.46 7.40 3.21
CA ASP A 24 22.11 8.70 3.01
C ASP A 24 21.32 9.65 2.09
N GLY A 25 20.49 9.09 1.20
CA GLY A 25 19.71 9.82 0.20
C GLY A 25 18.21 9.64 0.38
N ASP A 26 17.43 10.17 -0.56
CA ASP A 26 15.98 10.00 -0.60
C ASP A 26 15.56 9.16 -1.80
N VAL A 27 14.43 8.46 -1.64
CA VAL A 27 13.78 7.66 -2.67
C VAL A 27 12.51 8.37 -3.15
N PRO A 28 12.29 8.55 -4.47
CA PRO A 28 11.23 9.40 -5.02
C PRO A 28 9.86 8.72 -5.04
N VAL A 29 9.41 8.25 -3.88
CA VAL A 29 8.08 7.68 -3.65
C VAL A 29 7.44 8.36 -2.44
N PHE A 30 6.11 8.29 -2.36
CA PHE A 30 5.30 8.99 -1.37
C PHE A 30 4.32 8.04 -0.70
N VAL A 31 3.96 8.31 0.56
CA VAL A 31 2.85 7.64 1.23
C VAL A 31 1.55 8.35 0.85
N ASP A 32 0.61 7.61 0.27
CA ASP A 32 -0.69 8.17 -0.14
C ASP A 32 -1.79 7.74 0.87
N PRO A 33 -2.51 8.68 1.53
CA PRO A 33 -3.65 8.34 2.38
C PRO A 33 -4.68 7.46 1.67
N ARG A 34 -4.86 7.63 0.35
CA ARG A 34 -5.80 6.82 -0.43
C ARG A 34 -5.31 5.38 -0.55
N ALA A 35 -4.01 5.13 -0.65
CA ALA A 35 -3.46 3.78 -0.65
C ALA A 35 -3.80 3.03 0.66
N LEU A 36 -3.84 3.74 1.80
CA LEU A 36 -4.26 3.15 3.08
C LEU A 36 -5.76 2.82 3.11
N ARG A 37 -6.61 3.62 2.47
CA ARG A 37 -8.06 3.33 2.39
C ARG A 37 -8.40 2.16 1.49
N LEU A 38 -7.57 1.93 0.47
CA LEU A 38 -7.69 0.78 -0.41
C LEU A 38 -7.10 -0.50 0.20
N LEU A 39 -6.31 -0.35 1.27
CA LEU A 39 -5.74 -1.46 2.02
C LEU A 39 -6.77 -1.96 3.05
N GLU A 40 -7.66 -2.86 2.61
CA GLU A 40 -8.73 -3.47 3.42
C GLU A 40 -8.20 -4.48 4.46
N THR A 41 -7.35 -4.00 5.37
CA THR A 41 -6.72 -4.78 6.44
C THR A 41 -6.94 -4.10 7.79
N GLU A 42 -6.76 -4.83 8.89
CA GLU A 42 -6.85 -4.25 10.24
C GLU A 42 -5.82 -3.10 10.43
N TRP A 43 -4.60 -3.28 9.93
CA TRP A 43 -3.54 -2.26 9.98
C TRP A 43 -3.87 -1.03 9.13
N GLY A 44 -4.38 -1.24 7.91
CA GLY A 44 -4.85 -0.16 7.03
C GLY A 44 -5.99 0.63 7.67
N GLY A 45 -7.01 -0.06 8.20
CA GLY A 45 -8.13 0.55 8.91
C GLY A 45 -7.70 1.39 10.11
N LEU A 46 -6.74 0.92 10.91
CA LEU A 46 -6.15 1.69 12.01
C LEU A 46 -5.47 2.97 11.50
N CYS A 47 -4.66 2.88 10.45
CA CYS A 47 -3.98 4.04 9.87
C CYS A 47 -4.97 5.08 9.34
N VAL A 48 -6.03 4.63 8.67
CA VAL A 48 -7.11 5.50 8.15
C VAL A 48 -7.83 6.20 9.29
N HIS A 49 -8.14 5.46 10.37
CA HIS A 49 -8.76 6.03 11.56
C HIS A 49 -7.91 7.16 12.15
N LEU A 50 -6.59 6.93 12.35
CA LEU A 50 -5.68 7.94 12.89
C LEU A 50 -5.60 9.19 12.02
N ILE A 51 -5.56 9.03 10.69
CA ILE A 51 -5.56 10.14 9.73
C ILE A 51 -6.84 10.95 9.84
N GLN A 52 -8.00 10.28 9.83
CA GLN A 52 -9.30 10.94 9.96
C GLN A 52 -9.42 11.67 11.30
N ASP A 53 -9.00 11.03 12.39
CA ASP A 53 -9.05 11.58 13.74
C ASP A 53 -8.21 12.84 13.88
N CYS A 54 -6.93 12.78 13.49
CA CYS A 54 -6.02 13.92 13.54
C CYS A 54 -6.48 15.05 12.61
N PHE A 55 -6.93 14.74 11.39
CA PHE A 55 -7.38 15.75 10.45
C PHE A 55 -8.67 16.43 10.90
N THR A 56 -9.62 15.67 11.45
CA THR A 56 -10.86 16.20 12.03
C THR A 56 -10.56 17.14 13.20
N GLU A 57 -9.61 16.80 14.06
CA GLU A 57 -9.17 17.69 15.15
C GLU A 57 -8.61 19.01 14.59
N ILE A 58 -7.74 18.95 13.58
CA ILE A 58 -7.20 20.16 12.92
C ILE A 58 -8.34 21.03 12.39
N ILE A 59 -9.26 20.47 11.61
CA ILE A 59 -10.39 21.19 11.02
C ILE A 59 -11.31 21.78 12.11
N THR A 60 -11.56 21.04 13.18
CA THR A 60 -12.40 21.47 14.31
C THR A 60 -11.79 22.67 15.02
N GLU A 61 -10.50 22.63 15.34
CA GLU A 61 -9.79 23.73 16.00
C GLU A 61 -9.71 24.98 15.12
N LEU A 62 -9.51 24.81 13.80
CA LEU A 62 -9.56 25.91 12.84
C LEU A 62 -10.97 26.53 12.74
N GLY A 63 -12.01 25.68 12.70
CA GLY A 63 -13.42 26.10 12.66
C GLY A 63 -13.86 26.85 13.93
N ALA A 64 -13.35 26.43 15.09
CA ALA A 64 -13.55 27.10 16.39
C ALA A 64 -12.68 28.36 16.57
N ASN A 65 -11.87 28.74 15.57
CA ASN A 65 -10.96 29.88 15.59
C ASN A 65 -9.85 29.75 16.66
N HIS A 66 -9.53 28.53 17.10
CA HIS A 66 -8.41 28.21 17.99
C HIS A 66 -7.10 28.01 17.20
N VAL A 67 -6.74 29.02 16.42
CA VAL A 67 -5.63 28.97 15.44
C VAL A 67 -4.32 28.47 16.05
N GLN A 68 -4.00 28.88 17.28
CA GLN A 68 -2.74 28.51 17.94
C GLN A 68 -2.66 27.00 18.22
N ARG A 69 -3.79 26.35 18.54
CA ARG A 69 -3.84 24.90 18.80
C ARG A 69 -3.66 24.13 17.49
N ALA A 70 -4.39 24.48 16.44
CA ALA A 70 -4.24 23.87 15.13
C ALA A 70 -2.81 24.04 14.56
N GLN A 71 -2.22 25.23 14.70
CA GLN A 71 -0.83 25.48 14.34
C GLN A 71 0.15 24.62 15.16
N GLY A 72 -0.13 24.38 16.44
CA GLY A 72 0.65 23.47 17.28
C GLY A 72 0.66 22.04 16.74
N ILE A 73 -0.49 21.53 16.32
CA ILE A 73 -0.63 20.20 15.71
C ILE A 73 0.15 20.16 14.38
N LEU A 74 -0.12 21.10 13.47
CA LEU A 74 0.53 21.15 12.14
C LEU A 74 2.05 21.29 12.22
N ARG A 75 2.59 22.06 13.18
CA ARG A 75 4.04 22.19 13.43
C ARG A 75 4.73 20.89 13.81
N THR A 76 3.96 19.91 14.27
CA THR A 76 4.49 18.59 14.66
C THR A 76 4.61 17.65 13.46
N LEU A 77 3.87 17.91 12.38
CA LEU A 77 3.84 17.13 11.13
C LEU A 77 5.02 17.51 10.21
N LYS A 78 6.26 17.43 10.71
CA LYS A 78 7.48 17.79 9.95
C LYS A 78 7.91 16.68 9.00
N GLU A 79 8.75 16.97 8.01
CA GLU A 79 9.34 15.95 7.13
C GLU A 79 10.01 14.82 7.96
N PRO A 80 9.55 13.56 7.79
CA PRO A 80 10.02 12.42 8.56
C PRO A 80 11.34 11.90 7.99
N ASN A 81 12.47 12.47 8.45
CA ASN A 81 13.81 12.11 7.95
C ASN A 81 14.16 10.62 8.10
N GLU A 82 13.48 9.88 8.99
CA GLU A 82 13.76 8.46 9.22
C GLU A 82 13.19 7.51 8.14
N THR A 83 12.30 7.98 7.27
CA THR A 83 11.77 7.17 6.16
C THR A 83 12.54 7.35 4.86
N HIS A 84 13.35 8.42 4.71
CA HIS A 84 14.12 8.70 3.50
C HIS A 84 13.26 8.69 2.20
N LEU A 85 12.00 9.10 2.31
CA LEU A 85 11.09 9.25 1.18
C LEU A 85 11.05 10.71 0.74
N GLY A 86 11.17 10.98 -0.56
CA GLY A 86 11.13 12.34 -1.09
C GLY A 86 11.93 12.53 -2.37
N LEU A 87 11.90 13.76 -2.89
CA LEU A 87 12.55 14.13 -4.16
C LEU A 87 13.94 14.76 -4.00
N SER A 88 14.52 14.76 -2.79
CA SER A 88 15.76 15.48 -2.51
C SER A 88 16.95 14.84 -3.23
N LYS A 89 17.55 15.55 -4.20
CA LYS A 89 18.75 15.08 -4.91
C LYS A 89 20.08 15.32 -4.16
N ARG A 90 20.07 15.99 -2.99
CA ARG A 90 21.23 16.30 -2.11
C ARG A 90 20.74 16.76 -0.73
N LYS A 91 21.58 16.60 0.31
CA LYS A 91 21.35 16.95 1.74
C LYS A 91 20.18 17.94 1.94
N ALA A 92 19.12 17.44 2.57
CA ALA A 92 17.88 18.13 2.90
C ALA A 92 18.10 19.62 3.22
N GLN A 93 17.77 20.48 2.26
CA GLN A 93 17.45 21.88 2.51
C GLN A 93 15.94 22.06 2.30
N GLY A 94 15.20 21.64 3.33
CA GLY A 94 13.98 22.23 3.84
C GLY A 94 12.94 22.71 2.82
N ARG A 95 12.10 21.78 2.35
CA ARG A 95 10.69 22.07 2.01
C ARG A 95 9.69 21.29 2.86
N ALA A 96 10.18 20.55 3.87
CA ALA A 96 9.42 20.13 5.03
C ALA A 96 8.56 21.26 5.61
N LEU A 97 7.46 20.91 6.30
CA LEU A 97 6.74 21.76 7.25
C LEU A 97 7.64 22.26 8.42
N GLY A 98 8.67 23.06 8.12
CA GLY A 98 9.40 23.90 9.07
C GLY A 98 8.53 25.06 9.58
N ASN A 99 9.10 25.89 10.46
CA ASN A 99 8.35 26.95 11.15
C ASN A 99 7.60 27.88 10.17
N GLU A 100 8.22 28.29 9.05
CA GLU A 100 7.62 29.17 8.05
C GLU A 100 6.52 28.45 7.25
N SER A 101 6.80 27.26 6.71
CA SER A 101 5.83 26.45 5.95
C SER A 101 4.64 25.92 6.77
N SER A 102 4.78 25.73 8.09
CA SER A 102 3.66 25.34 8.96
C SER A 102 2.66 26.48 9.17
N VAL A 103 3.17 27.71 9.22
CA VAL A 103 2.36 28.92 9.24
C VAL A 103 1.71 29.07 7.87
N ASP A 104 2.45 28.90 6.78
CA ASP A 104 1.89 28.96 5.42
C ASP A 104 0.79 27.91 5.19
N VAL A 105 0.97 26.67 5.63
CA VAL A 105 -0.06 25.62 5.50
C VAL A 105 -1.26 25.90 6.41
N SER A 106 -1.04 26.33 7.65
CA SER A 106 -2.15 26.73 8.53
C SER A 106 -2.91 27.93 7.96
N ASP A 107 -2.20 28.92 7.43
CA ASP A 107 -2.78 30.12 6.83
C ASP A 107 -3.50 29.78 5.52
N SER A 108 -2.94 28.88 4.71
CA SER A 108 -3.61 28.34 3.52
C SER A 108 -4.88 27.56 3.88
N LEU A 109 -4.86 26.75 4.94
CA LEU A 109 -6.05 26.04 5.43
C LEU A 109 -7.09 27.01 6.01
N LEU A 110 -6.67 27.98 6.84
CA LEU A 110 -7.54 29.02 7.43
C LEU A 110 -8.16 29.95 6.39
N SER A 111 -7.36 30.36 5.41
CA SER A 111 -7.80 31.22 4.30
C SER A 111 -8.61 30.43 3.28
N SER A 112 -8.50 29.09 3.27
CA SER A 112 -9.41 28.27 2.50
C SER A 112 -10.81 28.40 3.10
N VAL A 113 -11.70 29.02 2.31
CA VAL A 113 -13.14 29.03 2.57
C VAL A 113 -13.67 27.59 2.78
N ALA A 114 -12.95 26.59 2.27
CA ALA A 114 -13.23 25.17 2.37
C ALA A 114 -13.39 24.63 3.80
N VAL A 115 -12.59 25.11 4.77
CA VAL A 115 -12.71 24.69 6.18
C VAL A 115 -14.03 25.16 6.78
N ARG A 116 -14.47 26.39 6.44
CA ARG A 116 -15.73 26.96 6.94
C ARG A 116 -16.96 26.39 6.24
N THR A 117 -16.81 25.95 4.99
CA THR A 117 -17.91 25.35 4.21
C THR A 117 -18.04 23.85 4.42
N GLY A 118 -17.16 23.21 5.19
CA GLY A 118 -17.14 21.76 5.38
C GLY A 118 -16.74 20.97 4.12
N LEU A 119 -16.04 21.62 3.19
CA LEU A 119 -15.68 21.02 1.89
C LEU A 119 -14.48 20.07 1.99
N LEU A 120 -13.56 20.32 2.93
CA LEU A 120 -12.42 19.46 3.22
C LEU A 120 -12.86 18.40 4.23
N GLU A 121 -13.14 17.20 3.74
CA GLU A 121 -13.54 16.05 4.58
C GLU A 121 -12.34 15.16 4.87
N ASP A 122 -11.48 14.99 3.86
CA ASP A 122 -10.33 14.11 3.89
C ASP A 122 -9.03 14.91 3.69
N LEU A 123 -7.92 14.41 4.26
CA LEU A 123 -6.60 15.05 4.15
C LEU A 123 -6.20 15.25 2.68
N GLU A 124 -6.44 14.26 1.84
CA GLU A 124 -6.16 14.27 0.41
C GLU A 124 -6.96 15.33 -0.37
N ASP A 125 -8.12 15.82 0.11
CA ASP A 125 -8.84 16.91 -0.56
C ASP A 125 -8.01 18.21 -0.61
N THR A 126 -7.15 18.39 0.38
CA THR A 126 -6.31 19.59 0.49
C THR A 126 -5.32 19.70 -0.68
N ILE A 127 -4.90 18.58 -1.27
CA ILE A 127 -4.04 18.61 -2.46
C ILE A 127 -4.74 19.25 -3.65
N LEU A 128 -6.06 19.16 -3.75
CA LEU A 128 -6.84 19.70 -4.87
C LEU A 128 -7.14 21.19 -4.70
N LEU A 129 -7.41 21.61 -3.46
CA LEU A 129 -8.06 22.90 -3.18
C LEU A 129 -7.19 23.91 -2.44
N VAL A 130 -6.13 23.46 -1.76
CA VAL A 130 -5.33 24.32 -0.87
C VAL A 130 -3.98 24.64 -1.51
N ASP A 131 -3.74 25.93 -1.71
CA ASP A 131 -2.49 26.41 -2.31
C ASP A 131 -1.29 26.12 -1.40
N GLY A 132 -0.16 25.76 -1.99
CA GLY A 132 1.05 25.35 -1.26
C GLY A 132 1.07 23.89 -0.78
N ILE A 133 -0.05 23.16 -0.76
CA ILE A 133 -0.07 21.74 -0.34
C ILE A 133 0.25 20.80 -1.51
N GLY A 134 1.47 20.28 -1.57
CA GLY A 134 1.90 19.31 -2.59
C GLY A 134 1.82 17.85 -2.13
N PRO A 135 2.12 16.88 -3.02
CA PRO A 135 2.32 15.47 -2.67
C PRO A 135 3.26 15.26 -1.47
N ASP A 136 4.38 16.00 -1.41
CA ASP A 136 5.36 15.89 -0.33
C ASP A 136 4.71 16.16 1.04
N ILE A 137 3.94 17.25 1.15
CA ILE A 137 3.27 17.65 2.40
C ILE A 137 2.24 16.62 2.83
N ILE A 138 1.43 16.10 1.89
CA ILE A 138 0.46 15.04 2.19
C ILE A 138 1.17 13.79 2.71
N SER A 139 2.23 13.35 2.01
CA SER A 139 3.03 12.19 2.40
C SER A 139 3.64 12.34 3.79
N ASP A 140 4.21 13.52 4.08
CA ASP A 140 4.80 13.84 5.38
C ASP A 140 3.76 13.82 6.48
N MET A 141 2.63 14.51 6.28
CA MET A 141 1.53 14.53 7.24
C MET A 141 1.01 13.13 7.52
N THR A 142 0.74 12.35 6.47
CA THR A 142 0.30 10.95 6.59
C THR A 142 1.30 10.14 7.40
N THR A 143 2.59 10.18 7.04
CA THR A 143 3.66 9.42 7.71
C THR A 143 3.77 9.77 9.19
N ASN A 144 3.68 11.05 9.56
CA ASN A 144 3.74 11.45 10.96
C ASN A 144 2.52 10.99 11.76
N ILE A 145 1.33 11.09 11.18
CA ILE A 145 0.10 10.67 11.86
C ILE A 145 0.12 9.15 12.10
N ILE A 146 0.55 8.36 11.11
CA ILE A 146 0.59 6.89 11.21
C ILE A 146 1.92 6.35 11.78
N ARG A 147 2.76 7.21 12.37
CA ARG A 147 4.09 6.84 12.87
C ARG A 147 4.05 5.68 13.86
N GLY A 148 3.06 5.66 14.76
CA GLY A 148 2.86 4.55 15.72
C GLY A 148 2.73 3.19 15.02
N PRO A 149 1.73 3.01 14.14
CA PRO A 149 1.60 1.81 13.30
C PRO A 149 2.86 1.45 12.49
N LEU A 150 3.58 2.45 11.95
CA LEU A 150 4.84 2.20 11.22
C LEU A 150 5.98 1.74 12.14
N ILE A 151 6.03 2.19 13.40
CA ILE A 151 7.02 1.69 14.38
C ILE A 151 6.80 0.20 14.62
N THR A 152 5.55 -0.22 14.87
CA THR A 152 5.21 -1.63 15.07
C THR A 152 5.55 -2.47 13.83
N TYR A 153 5.16 -1.99 12.64
CA TYR A 153 5.53 -2.63 11.37
C TYR A 153 7.05 -2.78 11.22
N THR A 154 7.81 -1.72 11.52
CA THR A 154 9.28 -1.72 11.45
C THR A 154 9.88 -2.77 12.38
N GLN A 155 9.36 -2.90 13.60
CA GLN A 155 9.81 -3.89 14.57
C GLN A 155 9.57 -5.32 14.07
N ASP A 156 8.40 -5.58 13.50
CA ASP A 156 8.07 -6.90 12.96
C ASP A 156 8.96 -7.28 11.77
N MET A 157 9.22 -6.33 10.87
CA MET A 157 10.18 -6.55 9.77
C MET A 157 11.59 -6.76 10.29
N CYS A 158 12.02 -6.01 11.32
CA CYS A 158 13.33 -6.23 11.94
C CYS A 158 13.44 -7.62 12.57
N ASN A 159 12.40 -8.09 13.26
CA ASN A 159 12.35 -9.43 13.85
C ASN A 159 12.40 -10.53 12.79
N LEU A 160 11.68 -10.34 11.68
CA LEU A 160 11.66 -11.25 10.54
C LEU A 160 13.06 -11.38 9.91
N TYR A 161 13.66 -10.24 9.58
CA TYR A 161 14.93 -10.19 8.84
C TYR A 161 16.18 -10.26 9.74
N GLY A 162 16.01 -10.24 11.07
CA GLY A 162 17.12 -10.30 12.03
C GLY A 162 17.90 -8.99 12.18
N ILE A 163 17.25 -7.85 11.93
CA ILE A 163 17.84 -6.52 12.08
C ILE A 163 17.88 -6.14 13.57
N PRO A 164 19.03 -5.72 14.11
CA PRO A 164 19.14 -5.34 15.51
C PRO A 164 18.37 -4.05 15.81
N LEU A 165 17.67 -4.04 16.93
CA LEU A 165 16.91 -2.89 17.42
C LEU A 165 17.63 -2.23 18.59
N GLN A 166 17.51 -0.90 18.69
CA GLN A 166 18.04 -0.09 19.79
C GLN A 166 16.92 0.77 20.38
N GLU A 167 17.01 1.06 21.68
CA GLU A 167 16.07 1.97 22.34
C GLU A 167 16.36 3.41 21.92
N VAL A 168 15.37 4.05 21.28
CA VAL A 168 15.44 5.42 20.78
C VAL A 168 14.13 6.15 21.06
N GLY A 169 14.13 7.48 20.99
CA GLY A 169 12.89 8.26 21.03
C GLY A 169 12.06 8.02 19.77
N SER A 170 10.77 7.71 19.94
CA SER A 170 9.83 7.46 18.84
C SER A 170 9.73 8.62 17.87
N GLY A 171 9.97 9.84 18.34
CA GLY A 171 9.43 11.04 17.71
C GLY A 171 7.94 11.20 18.03
N PRO A 172 7.29 12.24 17.50
CA PRO A 172 5.91 12.54 17.83
C PRO A 172 4.94 11.48 17.26
N ILE A 173 4.16 10.84 18.12
CA ILE A 173 3.08 9.89 17.77
C ILE A 173 1.75 10.53 18.14
N TRP A 174 0.77 10.44 17.24
CA TRP A 174 -0.59 10.92 17.50
C TRP A 174 -1.28 10.08 18.59
N ASP A 175 -1.77 10.73 19.65
CA ASP A 175 -2.58 10.13 20.72
C ASP A 175 -4.04 10.56 20.51
N GLU A 176 -4.86 9.66 19.93
CA GLU A 176 -6.27 9.90 19.63
C GLU A 176 -7.13 10.14 20.88
N THR A 177 -6.68 9.71 22.07
CA THR A 177 -7.41 9.94 23.33
C THR A 177 -7.17 11.36 23.84
N LYS A 178 -5.93 11.84 23.73
CA LYS A 178 -5.54 13.18 24.20
C LYS A 178 -5.65 14.27 23.15
N LYS A 179 -5.80 13.91 21.88
CA LYS A 179 -5.76 14.82 20.72
C LYS A 179 -4.47 15.62 20.64
N GLU A 180 -3.35 14.98 20.96
CA GLU A 180 -2.03 15.59 20.93
C GLU A 180 -0.96 14.60 20.46
N PHE A 181 0.17 15.14 20.03
CA PHE A 181 1.35 14.32 19.75
C PHE A 181 2.17 14.09 21.00
N THR A 182 2.51 12.84 21.29
CA THR A 182 3.34 12.44 22.43
C THR A 182 4.62 11.76 21.95
N THR A 183 5.64 11.68 22.81
CA THR A 183 6.90 10.99 22.50
C THR A 183 7.19 9.97 23.59
N ILE A 184 7.54 8.75 23.18
CA ILE A 184 7.89 7.64 24.04
C ILE A 184 9.22 7.01 23.62
N HIS A 185 9.79 6.13 24.43
CA HIS A 185 10.92 5.30 24.02
C HIS A 185 10.42 4.03 23.34
N VAL A 186 11.05 3.66 22.23
CA VAL A 186 10.70 2.49 21.42
C VAL A 186 11.97 1.80 20.92
N LEU A 187 11.83 0.55 20.52
CA LEU A 187 12.87 -0.20 19.83
C LEU A 187 12.80 0.07 18.33
N GLN A 188 13.88 0.55 17.72
CA GLN A 188 13.98 0.77 16.27
C GLN A 188 15.37 0.42 15.71
N PRO A 189 15.47 0.10 14.40
CA PRO A 189 16.74 -0.05 13.73
C PRO A 189 17.46 1.31 13.63
N VAL A 190 18.78 1.29 13.77
CA VAL A 190 19.64 2.49 13.69
C VAL A 190 20.76 2.26 12.70
N ALA A 191 20.92 3.18 11.75
CA ALA A 191 22.03 3.23 10.82
C ALA A 191 22.75 4.56 10.92
N ASN A 192 24.08 4.56 11.04
CA ASN A 192 24.90 5.78 11.17
C ASN A 192 24.39 6.77 12.26
N ASN A 193 23.99 6.23 13.43
CA ASN A 193 23.38 6.97 14.55
C ASN A 193 22.04 7.68 14.24
N LYS A 194 21.38 7.30 13.15
CA LYS A 194 20.02 7.75 12.82
C LYS A 194 19.07 6.57 12.90
N LYS A 195 17.95 6.76 13.60
CA LYS A 195 16.86 5.77 13.59
C LYS A 195 16.25 5.69 12.19
N LEU A 196 15.77 4.51 11.83
CA LEU A 196 15.05 4.27 10.58
C LEU A 196 13.61 3.87 10.88
N LEU A 197 12.71 4.23 9.96
CA LEU A 197 11.30 3.85 9.97
C LEU A 197 10.96 3.22 8.62
N PHE A 198 10.60 1.94 8.63
CA PHE A 198 10.29 1.21 7.41
C PHE A 198 8.86 1.50 6.97
N VAL A 199 8.70 1.66 5.66
CA VAL A 199 7.41 1.94 5.01
C VAL A 199 7.05 0.75 4.12
N PRO A 200 5.86 0.14 4.31
CA PRO A 200 5.41 -0.98 3.47
C PRO A 200 5.33 -0.58 1.99
N LYS A 201 5.70 -1.50 1.09
CA LYS A 201 5.53 -1.30 -0.36
C LYS A 201 4.06 -1.08 -0.75
N SER A 202 3.14 -1.65 0.02
CA SER A 202 1.69 -1.60 -0.24
C SER A 202 1.12 -0.19 -0.24
N ILE A 203 1.73 0.75 0.49
CA ILE A 203 1.19 2.10 0.69
C ILE A 203 1.95 3.20 -0.05
N VAL A 204 3.07 2.86 -0.71
CA VAL A 204 3.87 3.84 -1.45
C VAL A 204 3.37 4.01 -2.88
N ARG A 205 3.49 5.23 -3.41
CA ARG A 205 3.12 5.60 -4.78
C ARG A 205 4.17 6.54 -5.36
N VAL A 206 4.42 6.45 -6.67
CA VAL A 206 5.26 7.44 -7.39
C VAL A 206 4.49 8.75 -7.61
N ARG A 207 3.16 8.68 -7.66
CA ARG A 207 2.26 9.81 -7.83
C ARG A 207 1.00 9.58 -7.00
N MET A 208 0.57 10.62 -6.28
CA MET A 208 -0.71 10.62 -5.55
C MET A 208 -1.88 10.29 -6.48
N ASP A 209 -2.88 9.63 -5.93
CA ASP A 209 -4.11 9.30 -6.64
C ASP A 209 -4.94 10.55 -6.96
N TYR A 210 -5.08 11.45 -5.99
CA TYR A 210 -5.69 12.76 -6.20
C TYR A 210 -4.74 13.66 -6.97
N ASN A 211 -5.21 14.16 -8.10
CA ASN A 211 -4.43 14.92 -9.05
C ASN A 211 -5.13 16.26 -9.36
N PRO A 212 -4.51 17.41 -9.00
CA PRO A 212 -5.12 18.72 -9.21
C PRO A 212 -5.39 19.05 -10.69
N ASP A 213 -4.51 18.63 -11.61
CA ASP A 213 -4.66 18.91 -13.03
C ASP A 213 -5.80 18.10 -13.67
N GLU A 214 -5.94 16.84 -13.26
CA GLU A 214 -7.05 15.96 -13.64
C GLU A 214 -8.37 16.52 -13.12
N TYR A 215 -8.45 16.83 -11.81
CA TYR A 215 -9.65 17.40 -11.21
C TYR A 215 -10.07 18.69 -11.91
N TYR A 216 -9.12 19.59 -12.18
CA TYR A 216 -9.42 20.85 -12.85
C TYR A 216 -9.86 20.65 -14.31
N ARG A 217 -9.10 19.90 -15.13
CA ARG A 217 -9.41 19.75 -16.57
C ARG A 217 -10.59 18.83 -16.87
N ASP A 218 -10.67 17.72 -16.15
CA ASP A 218 -11.56 16.62 -16.51
C ASP A 218 -12.86 16.65 -15.71
N TYR A 219 -12.92 17.41 -14.62
CA TYR A 219 -14.13 17.57 -13.81
C TYR A 219 -14.63 19.01 -13.82
N LEU A 220 -13.84 19.96 -13.31
CA LEU A 220 -14.28 21.35 -13.19
C LEU A 220 -14.54 22.02 -14.55
N LEU A 221 -13.60 21.94 -15.49
CA LEU A 221 -13.80 22.53 -16.82
C LEU A 221 -14.92 21.83 -17.61
N GLN A 222 -15.12 20.53 -17.42
CA GLN A 222 -16.23 19.82 -18.08
C GLN A 222 -17.59 20.27 -17.55
N HIS A 223 -17.68 20.45 -16.22
CA HIS A 223 -18.88 20.98 -15.57
C HIS A 223 -19.20 22.41 -16.04
N LEU A 224 -18.22 23.30 -16.01
CA LEU A 224 -18.37 24.68 -16.51
C LEU A 224 -18.74 24.71 -18.00
N ARG A 225 -18.17 23.81 -18.81
CA ARG A 225 -18.55 23.68 -20.22
C ARG A 225 -20.02 23.35 -20.38
N GLY A 226 -20.54 22.42 -19.58
CA GLY A 226 -21.95 22.05 -19.55
C GLY A 226 -22.85 23.25 -19.21
N ILE A 227 -22.47 24.02 -18.19
CA ILE A 227 -23.19 25.24 -17.78
C ILE A 227 -23.21 26.27 -18.92
N GLU A 228 -22.07 26.56 -19.53
CA GLU A 228 -21.97 27.56 -20.60
C GLU A 228 -22.74 27.15 -21.86
N LEU A 229 -22.68 25.87 -22.25
CA LEU A 229 -23.47 25.34 -23.37
C LEU A 229 -24.98 25.38 -23.11
N GLY A 230 -25.39 25.19 -21.85
CA GLY A 230 -26.78 25.26 -21.42
C GLY A 230 -27.30 26.69 -21.24
N THR A 231 -26.42 27.69 -21.16
CA THR A 231 -26.77 29.09 -20.95
C THR A 231 -27.00 29.81 -22.28
N PRO A 232 -28.24 30.21 -22.63
CA PRO A 232 -28.54 30.78 -23.95
C PRO A 232 -27.80 32.08 -24.26
N SER A 233 -27.44 32.84 -23.24
CA SER A 233 -26.74 34.13 -23.32
C SER A 233 -25.21 34.00 -23.17
N SER A 234 -24.65 32.79 -23.18
CA SER A 234 -23.22 32.60 -23.00
C SER A 234 -22.42 33.14 -24.18
N GLU A 235 -21.53 34.08 -23.90
CA GLU A 235 -20.56 34.62 -24.87
C GLU A 235 -19.44 33.62 -25.21
N LEU A 236 -19.33 32.51 -24.48
CA LEU A 236 -18.30 31.49 -24.69
C LEU A 236 -18.71 30.41 -25.71
N VAL A 237 -19.98 30.39 -26.12
CA VAL A 237 -20.50 29.39 -27.07
C VAL A 237 -20.18 29.82 -28.50
N THR A 238 -19.40 28.99 -29.19
CA THR A 238 -19.08 29.15 -30.61
C THR A 238 -19.89 28.15 -31.44
N LEU A 239 -20.51 28.61 -32.53
CA LEU A 239 -21.14 27.75 -33.53
C LEU A 239 -20.10 27.33 -34.58
N LEU A 240 -19.85 26.03 -34.69
CA LEU A 240 -18.93 25.48 -35.70
C LEU A 240 -19.60 25.42 -37.08
N LYS A 241 -18.79 25.27 -38.14
CA LYS A 241 -19.26 25.21 -39.53
C LYS A 241 -20.25 24.07 -39.79
N ASN A 242 -20.20 23.00 -38.99
CA ASN A 242 -21.10 21.84 -39.05
C ASN A 242 -22.41 22.05 -38.24
N GLY A 243 -22.62 23.23 -37.64
CA GLY A 243 -23.79 23.53 -36.80
C GLY A 243 -23.66 23.09 -35.33
N GLU A 244 -22.54 22.49 -34.94
CA GLU A 244 -22.30 22.05 -33.57
C GLU A 244 -21.93 23.23 -32.66
N LYS A 245 -22.54 23.31 -31.47
CA LYS A 245 -22.18 24.28 -30.44
C LYS A 245 -21.00 23.77 -29.64
N ARG A 246 -19.98 24.62 -29.46
CA ARG A 246 -18.76 24.27 -28.73
C ARG A 246 -18.30 25.40 -27.83
N VAL A 247 -17.80 25.04 -26.66
CA VAL A 247 -17.11 25.95 -25.72
C VAL A 247 -15.69 25.41 -25.54
N PHE A 248 -14.67 26.25 -25.78
CA PHE A 248 -13.28 25.84 -25.71
C PHE A 248 -12.70 26.01 -24.31
N SER A 249 -11.86 25.07 -23.88
CA SER A 249 -11.22 25.09 -22.55
C SER A 249 -10.39 26.35 -22.30
N LYS A 250 -9.74 26.90 -23.34
CA LYS A 250 -8.96 28.15 -23.24
C LYS A 250 -9.81 29.35 -22.81
N ASP A 251 -11.06 29.42 -23.26
CA ASP A 251 -11.95 30.54 -22.99
C ASP A 251 -12.57 30.40 -21.59
N LEU A 252 -12.86 29.15 -21.17
CA LEU A 252 -13.21 28.83 -19.78
C LEU A 252 -12.08 29.22 -18.81
N VAL A 253 -10.85 28.82 -19.10
CA VAL A 253 -9.68 29.19 -18.27
C VAL A 253 -9.50 30.71 -18.20
N LYS A 254 -9.72 31.42 -19.31
CA LYS A 254 -9.63 32.89 -19.33
C LYS A 254 -10.71 33.55 -18.45
N LYS A 255 -11.95 33.02 -18.46
CA LYS A 255 -13.07 33.56 -17.67
C LYS A 255 -12.99 33.17 -16.19
N TYR A 256 -12.72 31.90 -15.91
CA TYR A 256 -12.82 31.32 -14.57
C TYR A 256 -11.47 31.21 -13.84
N GLY A 257 -10.35 31.49 -14.50
CA GLY A 257 -9.01 31.37 -13.94
C GLY A 257 -8.56 29.91 -13.79
N GLN A 258 -7.29 29.70 -13.44
CA GLN A 258 -6.67 28.37 -13.32
C GLN A 258 -5.96 28.17 -11.97
N GLY A 259 -5.55 26.94 -11.69
CA GLY A 259 -4.84 26.56 -10.47
C GLY A 259 -5.76 26.41 -9.26
N LYS A 260 -5.19 26.11 -8.10
CA LYS A 260 -5.96 25.71 -6.91
C LYS A 260 -6.91 26.79 -6.38
N LYS A 261 -6.53 28.07 -6.46
CA LYS A 261 -7.43 29.17 -6.07
C LYS A 261 -8.69 29.23 -6.93
N ALA A 262 -8.55 29.00 -8.24
CA ALA A 262 -9.70 28.92 -9.13
C ALA A 262 -10.51 27.65 -8.86
N ALA A 263 -9.83 26.51 -8.68
CA ALA A 263 -10.47 25.24 -8.34
C ALA A 263 -11.33 25.37 -7.09
N LEU A 264 -10.77 25.88 -5.99
CA LEU A 264 -11.47 26.14 -4.74
C LEU A 264 -12.75 26.96 -4.94
N ARG A 265 -12.66 28.11 -5.63
CA ARG A 265 -13.83 28.96 -5.88
C ARG A 265 -14.93 28.22 -6.65
N ILE A 266 -14.56 27.52 -7.74
CA ILE A 266 -15.51 26.78 -8.57
C ILE A 266 -16.15 25.64 -7.76
N THR A 267 -15.36 24.94 -6.94
CA THR A 267 -15.85 23.84 -6.10
C THR A 267 -16.78 24.34 -4.99
N ILE A 268 -16.56 25.54 -4.41
CA ILE A 268 -17.50 26.14 -3.45
C ILE A 268 -18.86 26.40 -4.11
N GLU A 269 -18.87 26.88 -5.36
CA GLU A 269 -20.10 27.12 -6.12
C GLU A 269 -20.77 25.80 -6.58
N HIS A 270 -19.98 24.74 -6.79
CA HIS A 270 -20.40 23.45 -7.32
C HIS A 270 -19.75 22.27 -6.56
N PRO A 271 -20.14 22.02 -5.29
CA PRO A 271 -19.53 20.99 -4.46
C PRO A 271 -19.76 19.57 -5.00
N ASP A 272 -20.86 19.36 -5.74
CA ASP A 272 -21.19 18.09 -6.41
C ASP A 272 -20.10 17.60 -7.37
N VAL A 273 -19.28 18.52 -7.90
CA VAL A 273 -18.17 18.16 -8.80
C VAL A 273 -17.06 17.45 -8.03
N LEU A 274 -16.79 17.85 -6.79
CA LEU A 274 -15.83 17.16 -5.92
C LEU A 274 -16.34 15.77 -5.56
N ASP A 275 -17.62 15.63 -5.20
CA ASP A 275 -18.20 14.32 -4.90
C ASP A 275 -18.12 13.36 -6.08
N ARG A 276 -18.38 13.83 -7.30
CA ARG A 276 -18.16 13.02 -8.52
C ARG A 276 -16.71 12.61 -8.69
N TYR A 277 -15.75 13.48 -8.39
CA TYR A 277 -14.32 13.15 -8.43
C TYR A 277 -13.98 12.07 -7.40
N ARG A 278 -14.35 12.26 -6.13
CA ARG A 278 -14.15 11.28 -5.04
C ARG A 278 -14.74 9.91 -5.42
N ASN A 279 -15.99 9.89 -5.89
CA ASN A 279 -16.67 8.66 -6.29
C ASN A 279 -15.97 7.97 -7.47
N SER A 280 -15.50 8.73 -8.46
CA SER A 280 -14.76 8.12 -9.58
C SER A 280 -13.44 7.46 -9.14
N LYS A 281 -12.73 8.07 -8.17
CA LYS A 281 -11.51 7.48 -7.59
C LYS A 281 -11.79 6.27 -6.71
N SER A 282 -12.94 6.23 -6.04
CA SER A 282 -13.37 5.03 -5.31
C SER A 282 -13.64 3.83 -6.25
N SER A 283 -14.05 4.10 -7.49
CA SER A 283 -14.37 3.07 -8.50
C SER A 283 -13.19 2.66 -9.39
N PHE A 284 -12.16 3.51 -9.52
CA PHE A 284 -10.99 3.28 -10.35
C PHE A 284 -9.72 3.49 -9.52
N THR A 285 -9.17 2.38 -9.03
CA THR A 285 -8.07 2.39 -8.08
C THR A 285 -6.72 2.45 -8.80
N ARG A 286 -5.84 3.38 -8.38
CA ARG A 286 -4.43 3.21 -8.69
C ARG A 286 -3.91 1.98 -7.94
N ARG A 287 -3.61 0.94 -8.71
CA ARG A 287 -2.97 -0.27 -8.20
C ARG A 287 -1.70 0.07 -7.42
N THR A 288 -1.39 -0.77 -6.45
CA THR A 288 -0.09 -0.76 -5.78
C THR A 288 1.02 -0.94 -6.81
N LEU A 289 2.16 -0.29 -6.57
CA LEU A 289 3.33 -0.44 -7.43
C LEU A 289 3.75 -1.91 -7.46
N ASP A 290 3.87 -2.47 -8.66
CA ASP A 290 4.51 -3.77 -8.79
C ASP A 290 6.04 -3.67 -8.62
N ASN A 291 6.72 -4.82 -8.64
CA ASN A 291 8.17 -4.86 -8.49
C ASN A 291 8.90 -4.06 -9.58
N ALA A 292 8.36 -3.99 -10.80
CA ALA A 292 9.02 -3.29 -11.89
C ALA A 292 8.88 -1.77 -11.76
N GLU A 293 7.68 -1.29 -11.48
CA GLU A 293 7.42 0.12 -11.21
C GLU A 293 8.20 0.61 -10.00
N LEU A 294 8.26 -0.17 -8.92
CA LEU A 294 9.04 0.18 -7.73
C LEU A 294 10.55 0.15 -8.03
N ALA A 295 11.04 -0.88 -8.71
CA ALA A 295 12.46 -0.99 -9.06
C ALA A 295 12.93 0.18 -9.93
N GLU A 296 12.12 0.58 -10.92
CA GLU A 296 12.36 1.76 -11.75
C GLU A 296 12.38 3.03 -10.89
N ALA A 297 11.39 3.21 -10.03
CA ALA A 297 11.27 4.41 -9.19
C ALA A 297 12.47 4.61 -8.26
N ILE A 298 12.98 3.52 -7.68
CA ILE A 298 14.07 3.60 -6.69
C ILE A 298 15.45 3.37 -7.32
N GLY A 299 15.54 2.97 -8.59
CA GLY A 299 16.78 2.70 -9.29
C GLY A 299 17.50 1.43 -8.84
N VAL A 300 16.76 0.31 -8.75
CA VAL A 300 17.33 -1.03 -8.50
C VAL A 300 17.00 -1.99 -9.65
N GLU A 301 17.72 -3.11 -9.71
CA GLU A 301 17.43 -4.16 -10.69
C GLU A 301 16.14 -4.91 -10.37
N LEU A 302 15.52 -5.44 -11.41
CA LEU A 302 14.33 -6.29 -11.30
C LEU A 302 14.64 -7.60 -10.55
N PRO A 303 13.62 -8.22 -9.91
CA PRO A 303 13.77 -9.55 -9.35
C PRO A 303 14.29 -10.54 -10.38
N ASN A 304 15.33 -11.29 -10.01
CA ASN A 304 15.70 -12.49 -10.74
C ASN A 304 14.96 -13.69 -10.15
N LEU A 305 13.74 -13.93 -10.64
CA LEU A 305 12.90 -15.04 -10.17
C LEU A 305 13.54 -16.42 -10.44
N ASP A 306 14.37 -16.55 -11.47
CA ASP A 306 15.08 -17.81 -11.77
C ASP A 306 16.10 -18.16 -10.68
N VAL A 307 16.81 -17.16 -10.15
CA VAL A 307 17.74 -17.34 -9.03
C VAL A 307 16.98 -17.73 -7.76
N LEU A 308 15.86 -17.06 -7.46
CA LEU A 308 15.04 -17.40 -6.29
C LEU A 308 14.45 -18.81 -6.39
N LEU A 309 13.96 -19.20 -7.57
CA LEU A 309 13.48 -20.56 -7.83
C LEU A 309 14.60 -21.58 -7.68
N HIS A 310 15.75 -21.34 -8.32
CA HIS A 310 16.91 -22.21 -8.21
C HIS A 310 17.33 -22.40 -6.75
N ASP A 311 17.26 -21.33 -5.95
CA ASP A 311 17.54 -21.39 -4.52
C ASP A 311 16.55 -22.24 -3.73
N VAL A 312 15.28 -22.30 -4.12
CA VAL A 312 14.30 -23.24 -3.56
C VAL A 312 14.62 -24.68 -3.99
N LEU A 313 14.86 -24.91 -5.28
CA LEU A 313 15.04 -26.24 -5.87
C LEU A 313 16.33 -26.93 -5.41
N ARG A 314 17.41 -26.18 -5.17
CA ARG A 314 18.70 -26.75 -4.74
C ARG A 314 18.73 -27.23 -3.28
N VAL A 315 17.76 -26.82 -2.45
CA VAL A 315 17.72 -27.23 -1.04
C VAL A 315 17.44 -28.73 -0.98
N PRO A 316 18.29 -29.55 -0.35
CA PRO A 316 18.04 -30.99 -0.28
C PRO A 316 16.75 -31.30 0.51
N PRO A 317 15.91 -32.25 0.04
CA PRO A 317 14.79 -32.76 0.82
C PRO A 317 15.22 -33.31 2.18
N GLY A 318 14.39 -33.10 3.20
CA GLY A 318 14.66 -33.56 4.56
C GLY A 318 14.37 -32.50 5.63
N THR A 319 14.15 -32.98 6.86
CA THR A 319 13.84 -32.13 8.01
C THR A 319 15.00 -31.22 8.42
N GLU A 320 16.25 -31.66 8.22
CA GLU A 320 17.47 -30.89 8.52
C GLU A 320 17.52 -29.57 7.74
N ASN A 321 17.00 -29.55 6.52
CA ASN A 321 17.01 -28.38 5.65
C ASN A 321 15.66 -27.65 5.58
N ALA A 322 14.67 -28.04 6.40
CA ALA A 322 13.32 -27.49 6.32
C ALA A 322 13.29 -25.97 6.55
N THR A 323 14.05 -25.45 7.52
CA THR A 323 14.12 -24.00 7.78
C THR A 323 14.72 -23.22 6.62
N LEU A 324 15.72 -23.78 5.94
CA LEU A 324 16.30 -23.16 4.74
C LEU A 324 15.30 -23.16 3.59
N PHE A 325 14.59 -24.28 3.39
CA PHE A 325 13.51 -24.38 2.41
C PHE A 325 12.42 -23.33 2.67
N HIS A 326 11.94 -23.21 3.91
CA HIS A 326 10.93 -22.22 4.30
C HIS A 326 11.37 -20.78 3.97
N ARG A 327 12.62 -20.42 4.28
CA ARG A 327 13.17 -19.10 3.97
C ARG A 327 13.28 -18.84 2.48
N ASN A 328 13.70 -19.83 1.70
CA ASN A 328 13.83 -19.67 0.25
C ASN A 328 12.45 -19.62 -0.43
N VAL A 329 11.48 -20.38 0.06
CA VAL A 329 10.08 -20.29 -0.38
C VAL A 329 9.52 -18.91 -0.04
N GLU A 330 9.73 -18.39 1.18
CA GLU A 330 9.30 -17.03 1.53
C GLU A 330 9.91 -15.98 0.60
N LYS A 331 11.20 -16.04 0.31
CA LYS A 331 11.86 -15.11 -0.63
C LYS A 331 11.22 -15.17 -2.03
N LEU A 332 11.01 -16.37 -2.56
CA LEU A 332 10.39 -16.58 -3.88
C LEU A 332 8.96 -16.04 -3.89
N ILE A 333 8.14 -16.40 -2.89
CA ILE A 333 6.73 -16.04 -2.80
C ILE A 333 6.56 -14.53 -2.59
N SER A 334 7.37 -13.91 -1.73
CA SER A 334 7.37 -12.46 -1.50
C SER A 334 7.70 -11.69 -2.79
N ALA A 335 8.61 -12.20 -3.63
CA ALA A 335 8.90 -11.61 -4.93
C ALA A 335 7.79 -11.89 -5.97
N LEU A 336 7.29 -13.12 -6.03
CA LEU A 336 6.35 -13.59 -7.06
C LEU A 336 4.95 -13.01 -6.88
N PHE A 337 4.47 -12.89 -5.62
CA PHE A 337 3.13 -12.39 -5.31
C PHE A 337 3.09 -10.92 -4.89
N SER A 338 4.19 -10.18 -5.03
CA SER A 338 4.18 -8.73 -4.85
C SER A 338 3.45 -8.04 -6.01
N PRO A 339 2.51 -7.11 -5.78
CA PRO A 339 2.19 -6.50 -4.48
C PRO A 339 0.93 -7.08 -3.79
N ASP A 340 0.38 -8.19 -4.28
CA ASP A 340 -0.91 -8.74 -3.85
C ASP A 340 -0.87 -9.34 -2.43
N LEU A 341 0.27 -9.92 -2.04
CA LEU A 341 0.52 -10.42 -0.70
C LEU A 341 1.60 -9.57 -0.02
N ALA A 342 1.33 -9.17 1.22
CA ALA A 342 2.22 -8.32 2.01
C ALA A 342 2.32 -8.83 3.46
N TYR A 343 3.18 -8.19 4.24
CA TYR A 343 3.40 -8.45 5.66
C TYR A 343 3.65 -9.93 5.99
N PRO A 344 4.72 -10.54 5.44
CA PRO A 344 5.05 -11.92 5.73
C PRO A 344 5.35 -12.11 7.21
N GLN A 345 4.78 -13.16 7.79
CA GLN A 345 5.08 -13.63 9.14
C GLN A 345 5.60 -15.06 9.04
N ILE A 346 6.83 -15.29 9.51
CA ILE A 346 7.40 -16.63 9.66
C ILE A 346 7.36 -16.99 11.14
N GLU A 347 6.64 -18.04 11.52
CA GLU A 347 6.61 -18.47 12.91
C GLU A 347 7.94 -19.13 13.30
N ARG A 348 8.73 -18.47 14.17
CA ARG A 348 9.84 -19.12 14.87
C ARG A 348 9.28 -19.97 16.02
N PRO A 349 9.78 -21.19 16.25
CA PRO A 349 9.34 -21.99 17.38
C PRO A 349 9.79 -21.36 18.69
N ILE A 350 8.89 -20.67 19.37
CA ILE A 350 9.08 -20.26 20.76
C ILE A 350 7.81 -20.65 21.53
N HIS A 351 7.98 -21.51 22.54
CA HIS A 351 6.98 -22.00 23.50
C HIS A 351 5.93 -23.01 22.98
N ASP A 352 6.27 -24.29 23.17
CA ASP A 352 5.32 -25.39 23.42
C ASP A 352 4.37 -25.81 22.28
N GLY A 353 4.71 -25.47 21.03
CA GLY A 353 4.57 -26.35 19.86
C GLY A 353 3.17 -26.83 19.46
N ARG A 354 2.08 -26.25 19.97
CA ARG A 354 0.75 -26.86 19.81
C ARG A 354 0.09 -26.64 18.46
N LYS A 355 0.41 -25.55 17.73
CA LYS A 355 -0.09 -25.30 16.36
C LYS A 355 0.81 -24.28 15.63
N ARG A 356 1.71 -24.71 14.72
CA ARG A 356 2.55 -23.81 13.89
C ARG A 356 2.11 -23.67 12.42
N ILE A 357 2.09 -22.46 11.86
CA ILE A 357 1.97 -22.19 10.41
C ILE A 357 3.34 -21.72 9.93
N ASP A 358 3.85 -22.28 8.84
CA ASP A 358 5.22 -21.97 8.41
C ASP A 358 5.35 -20.51 7.98
N ILE A 359 4.44 -20.02 7.13
CA ILE A 359 4.41 -18.62 6.68
C ILE A 359 2.96 -18.14 6.58
N THR A 360 2.69 -16.91 7.00
CA THR A 360 1.39 -16.24 6.78
C THR A 360 1.62 -14.91 6.08
N TYR A 361 0.80 -14.61 5.07
CA TYR A 361 0.76 -13.29 4.43
C TYR A 361 -0.60 -12.64 4.67
N THR A 362 -0.61 -11.31 4.70
CA THR A 362 -1.84 -10.54 4.58
C THR A 362 -2.19 -10.40 3.09
N ASN A 363 -3.45 -10.70 2.75
CA ASN A 363 -3.96 -10.47 1.40
C ASN A 363 -4.33 -8.99 1.26
N VAL A 364 -3.62 -8.30 0.36
CA VAL A 364 -3.79 -6.86 0.11
C VAL A 364 -4.19 -6.59 -1.35
N ALA A 365 -4.59 -7.63 -2.06
CA ALA A 365 -4.89 -7.59 -3.48
C ALA A 365 -6.17 -6.79 -3.77
N ALA A 366 -6.04 -5.74 -4.59
CA ALA A 366 -7.17 -4.96 -5.08
C ALA A 366 -7.82 -5.57 -6.34
N SER A 367 -7.10 -6.47 -7.03
CA SER A 367 -7.52 -7.11 -8.29
C SER A 367 -6.82 -8.46 -8.47
N GLY A 368 -7.12 -9.16 -9.55
CA GLY A 368 -6.42 -10.41 -9.91
C GLY A 368 -6.85 -11.61 -9.08
N PHE A 369 -5.97 -12.60 -9.00
CA PHE A 369 -6.25 -13.92 -8.41
C PHE A 369 -6.55 -13.84 -6.92
N PHE A 370 -5.75 -13.13 -6.12
CA PHE A 370 -5.95 -13.08 -4.66
C PHE A 370 -7.18 -12.26 -4.27
N LYS A 371 -7.55 -11.25 -5.06
CA LYS A 371 -8.84 -10.58 -4.93
C LYS A 371 -10.00 -11.51 -5.29
N TRP A 372 -9.88 -12.23 -6.41
CA TRP A 372 -10.87 -13.23 -6.84
C TRP A 372 -11.08 -14.30 -5.76
N ILE A 373 -10.01 -14.82 -5.16
CA ILE A 373 -10.11 -15.75 -4.03
C ILE A 373 -10.87 -15.12 -2.86
N GLY A 374 -10.54 -13.89 -2.47
CA GLY A 374 -11.25 -13.15 -1.41
C GLY A 374 -12.75 -12.99 -1.65
N ASP A 375 -13.16 -12.88 -2.92
CA ASP A 375 -14.57 -12.79 -3.31
C ASP A 375 -15.32 -14.14 -3.27
N HIS A 376 -14.59 -15.26 -3.29
CA HIS A 376 -15.18 -16.62 -3.29
C HIS A 376 -15.03 -17.32 -1.93
N ALA A 377 -14.04 -16.96 -1.12
CA ALA A 377 -13.85 -17.44 0.24
C ALA A 377 -13.17 -16.36 1.10
N PRO A 378 -13.52 -16.20 2.40
CA PRO A 378 -12.81 -15.28 3.27
C PRO A 378 -11.31 -15.56 3.25
N ALA A 379 -10.51 -14.61 2.79
CA ALA A 379 -9.05 -14.79 2.67
C ALA A 379 -8.29 -13.51 3.06
N PRO A 380 -8.53 -12.93 4.25
CA PRO A 380 -7.73 -11.79 4.74
C PRO A 380 -6.27 -12.16 4.98
N TYR A 381 -6.02 -13.45 5.26
CA TYR A 381 -4.70 -14.03 5.35
C TYR A 381 -4.57 -15.21 4.40
N VAL A 382 -3.37 -15.37 3.84
CA VAL A 382 -2.98 -16.53 3.03
C VAL A 382 -1.96 -17.34 3.80
N PHE A 383 -2.35 -18.56 4.18
CA PHE A 383 -1.49 -19.47 4.93
C PHE A 383 -0.64 -20.30 3.97
N LEU A 384 0.66 -20.36 4.22
CA LEU A 384 1.59 -21.19 3.47
C LEU A 384 2.15 -22.27 4.40
N GLU A 385 2.01 -23.52 3.99
CA GLU A 385 2.58 -24.68 4.65
C GLU A 385 3.63 -25.30 3.71
N CYS A 386 4.87 -25.40 4.17
CA CYS A 386 6.02 -25.77 3.36
C CYS A 386 6.56 -27.15 3.75
N LYS A 387 6.42 -28.13 2.85
CA LYS A 387 6.78 -29.53 3.07
C LYS A 387 8.02 -29.94 2.29
N ASN A 388 9.17 -29.87 2.95
CA ASN A 388 10.47 -30.30 2.41
C ASN A 388 10.69 -31.83 2.55
N TYR A 389 9.76 -32.66 2.07
CA TYR A 389 9.86 -34.12 2.20
C TYR A 389 10.17 -34.79 0.87
N SER A 390 10.90 -35.90 0.90
CA SER A 390 11.08 -36.78 -0.27
C SER A 390 9.88 -37.69 -0.54
N ARG A 391 9.03 -37.89 0.47
CA ARG A 391 7.78 -38.67 0.33
C ARG A 391 6.67 -37.79 -0.24
N ASP A 392 5.70 -38.44 -0.86
CA ASP A 392 4.50 -37.79 -1.39
C ASP A 392 3.65 -37.12 -0.30
N LEU A 393 2.90 -36.09 -0.68
CA LEU A 393 1.96 -35.39 0.20
C LEU A 393 0.77 -36.31 0.57
N ALA A 394 0.37 -36.28 1.84
CA ALA A 394 -0.73 -37.09 2.34
C ALA A 394 -1.80 -36.23 3.02
N ASN A 395 -2.87 -36.90 3.47
CA ASN A 395 -4.00 -36.26 4.15
C ASN A 395 -3.60 -35.49 5.42
N PRO A 396 -2.63 -35.96 6.25
CA PRO A 396 -2.24 -35.23 7.46
C PRO A 396 -1.76 -33.81 7.18
N GLU A 397 -1.03 -33.58 6.09
CA GLU A 397 -0.56 -32.25 5.70
C GLU A 397 -1.71 -31.34 5.24
N LEU A 398 -2.70 -31.90 4.53
CA LEU A 398 -3.93 -31.21 4.13
C LEU A 398 -4.79 -30.85 5.35
N ASP A 399 -4.97 -31.79 6.28
CA ASP A 399 -5.73 -31.58 7.51
C ASP A 399 -5.04 -30.56 8.43
N GLN A 400 -3.70 -30.52 8.42
CA GLN A 400 -2.92 -29.56 9.22
C GLN A 400 -3.23 -28.12 8.83
N ILE A 401 -3.22 -27.79 7.53
CA ILE A 401 -3.51 -26.44 7.05
C ILE A 401 -5.00 -26.12 7.17
N ALA A 402 -5.88 -27.06 6.82
CA ALA A 402 -7.34 -26.88 6.95
C ALA A 402 -7.74 -26.61 8.40
N GLY A 403 -7.08 -27.25 9.38
CA GLY A 403 -7.28 -27.00 10.81
C GLY A 403 -6.86 -25.61 11.29
N ARG A 404 -6.28 -24.76 10.43
CA ARG A 404 -5.93 -23.36 10.71
C ARG A 404 -6.99 -22.37 10.27
N PHE A 405 -7.83 -22.79 9.34
CA PHE A 405 -8.83 -21.92 8.80
C PHE A 405 -9.89 -21.58 9.84
N SER A 406 -10.46 -20.40 9.69
CA SER A 406 -11.58 -19.93 10.51
C SER A 406 -12.26 -18.77 9.79
N PRO A 407 -13.53 -18.47 10.08
CA PRO A 407 -14.21 -17.34 9.46
C PRO A 407 -13.47 -16.00 9.61
N ARG A 408 -12.75 -15.80 10.72
CA ARG A 408 -11.98 -14.56 10.98
C ARG A 408 -10.61 -14.55 10.33
N ARG A 409 -9.87 -15.66 10.40
CA ARG A 409 -8.50 -15.73 9.89
C ARG A 409 -8.41 -16.11 8.42
N GLY A 410 -9.52 -16.50 7.81
CA GLY A 410 -9.59 -16.94 6.42
C GLY A 410 -9.69 -18.45 6.24
N LYS A 411 -10.06 -18.83 5.03
CA LYS A 411 -10.35 -20.19 4.55
C LYS A 411 -9.57 -20.51 3.26
N PHE A 412 -8.44 -19.85 3.03
CA PHE A 412 -7.56 -20.11 1.89
C PHE A 412 -6.12 -20.36 2.35
N GLY A 413 -5.46 -21.33 1.73
CA GLY A 413 -4.04 -21.61 1.99
C GLY A 413 -3.38 -22.36 0.84
N ILE A 414 -2.06 -22.34 0.84
CA ILE A 414 -1.19 -22.94 -0.17
C ILE A 414 -0.28 -23.95 0.53
N ILE A 415 -0.19 -25.16 -0.01
CA ILE A 415 0.84 -26.13 0.39
C ILE A 415 1.94 -26.08 -0.67
N VAL A 416 3.15 -25.76 -0.27
CA VAL A 416 4.34 -25.84 -1.12
C VAL A 416 5.12 -27.09 -0.76
N CYS A 417 5.39 -27.96 -1.73
CA CYS A 417 6.05 -29.25 -1.51
C CYS A 417 7.03 -29.59 -2.64
N ARG A 418 7.78 -30.69 -2.49
CA ARG A 418 8.76 -31.12 -3.51
C ARG A 418 8.13 -31.79 -4.71
N ASN A 419 7.19 -32.70 -4.46
CA ASN A 419 6.60 -33.52 -5.50
C ASN A 419 5.18 -33.93 -5.10
N ILE A 420 4.33 -34.12 -6.10
CA ILE A 420 3.02 -34.76 -5.96
C ILE A 420 2.89 -35.82 -7.06
N GLU A 421 2.98 -37.10 -6.69
CA GLU A 421 3.00 -38.19 -7.68
C GLU A 421 1.67 -38.27 -8.46
N GLU A 422 0.54 -38.25 -7.75
CA GLU A 422 -0.81 -38.33 -8.33
C GLU A 422 -1.57 -37.01 -8.14
N LYS A 423 -1.12 -35.95 -8.83
CA LYS A 423 -1.64 -34.58 -8.71
C LYS A 423 -3.17 -34.50 -8.74
N GLN A 424 -3.78 -35.19 -9.71
CA GLN A 424 -5.23 -35.21 -9.89
C GLN A 424 -5.95 -35.91 -8.72
N ALA A 425 -5.35 -36.95 -8.13
CA ALA A 425 -5.90 -37.58 -6.93
C ALA A 425 -5.80 -36.66 -5.71
N PHE A 426 -4.72 -35.90 -5.58
CA PHE A 426 -4.56 -34.96 -4.48
C PHE A 426 -5.49 -33.74 -4.60
N LEU A 427 -5.71 -33.23 -5.82
CA LEU A 427 -6.70 -32.17 -6.08
C LEU A 427 -8.13 -32.60 -5.73
N ARG A 428 -8.50 -33.87 -5.99
CA ARG A 428 -9.79 -34.42 -5.52
C ARG A 428 -9.94 -34.35 -3.99
N LYS A 429 -8.87 -34.64 -3.24
CA LYS A 429 -8.89 -34.50 -1.76
C LYS A 429 -9.04 -33.04 -1.31
N CYS A 430 -8.44 -32.11 -2.06
CA CYS A 430 -8.60 -30.68 -1.81
C CYS A 430 -10.05 -30.24 -2.08
N LYS A 431 -10.67 -30.79 -3.13
CA LYS A 431 -12.10 -30.61 -3.42
C LYS A 431 -12.99 -31.17 -2.31
N ASP A 432 -12.71 -32.38 -1.82
CA ASP A 432 -13.44 -32.95 -0.68
C ASP A 432 -13.33 -32.06 0.56
N THR A 433 -12.13 -31.51 0.83
CA THR A 433 -11.90 -30.56 1.93
C THR A 433 -12.73 -29.28 1.80
N LEU A 434 -12.85 -28.74 0.58
CA LEU A 434 -13.70 -27.59 0.28
C LEU A 434 -15.19 -27.93 0.49
N LEU A 435 -15.64 -29.08 -0.01
CA LEU A 435 -17.03 -29.55 0.12
C LEU A 435 -17.44 -29.77 1.59
N ASP A 436 -16.48 -30.13 2.44
CA ASP A 436 -16.64 -30.24 3.89
C ASP A 436 -16.64 -28.87 4.62
N ASP A 437 -16.63 -27.74 3.89
CA ASP A 437 -16.49 -26.37 4.40
C ASP A 437 -15.18 -26.13 5.19
N ARG A 438 -14.14 -26.93 4.93
CA ARG A 438 -12.82 -26.82 5.55
C ARG A 438 -11.84 -25.99 4.72
N GLY A 439 -12.37 -25.13 3.84
CA GLY A 439 -11.66 -24.13 3.04
C GLY A 439 -10.94 -24.67 1.81
N ILE A 440 -10.30 -23.75 1.08
CA ILE A 440 -9.60 -24.00 -0.18
C ILE A 440 -8.12 -24.18 0.13
N VAL A 441 -7.56 -25.32 -0.27
CA VAL A 441 -6.12 -25.60 -0.14
C VAL A 441 -5.55 -25.84 -1.53
N LEU A 442 -4.58 -25.03 -1.91
CA LEU A 442 -3.93 -25.08 -3.22
C LEU A 442 -2.55 -25.76 -3.13
N PRO A 443 -2.39 -26.98 -3.66
CA PRO A 443 -1.11 -27.70 -3.60
C PRO A 443 -0.20 -27.35 -4.78
N LEU A 444 1.00 -26.84 -4.48
CA LEU A 444 2.04 -26.49 -5.45
C LEU A 444 3.29 -27.35 -5.20
N ASP A 445 3.79 -27.99 -6.25
CA ASP A 445 5.08 -28.67 -6.23
C ASP A 445 6.17 -27.86 -6.95
N ASP A 446 7.40 -28.39 -6.96
CA ASP A 446 8.55 -27.75 -7.61
C ASP A 446 8.28 -27.43 -9.11
N ASN A 447 7.48 -28.25 -9.81
CA ASN A 447 7.13 -27.99 -11.22
C ASN A 447 6.10 -26.86 -11.35
N ASP A 448 5.11 -26.80 -10.46
CA ASP A 448 4.16 -25.67 -10.45
C ASP A 448 4.87 -24.35 -10.11
N LEU A 449 5.84 -24.36 -9.17
CA LEU A 449 6.65 -23.18 -8.87
C LEU A 449 7.43 -22.72 -10.10
N ALA A 450 8.06 -23.64 -10.82
CA ALA A 450 8.76 -23.34 -12.06
C ALA A 450 7.82 -22.75 -13.12
N LEU A 451 6.62 -23.33 -13.27
CA LEU A 451 5.63 -22.83 -14.22
C LEU A 451 5.09 -21.44 -13.82
N LEU A 452 4.90 -21.17 -12.53
CA LEU A 452 4.50 -19.85 -12.03
C LEU A 452 5.56 -18.79 -12.33
N VAL A 453 6.84 -19.12 -12.13
CA VAL A 453 7.95 -18.21 -12.45
C VAL A 453 7.98 -17.90 -13.94
N GLU A 454 7.87 -18.92 -14.79
CA GLU A 454 7.83 -18.73 -16.24
C GLU A 454 6.62 -17.90 -16.69
N GLN A 455 5.43 -18.17 -16.15
CA GLN A 455 4.22 -17.38 -16.44
C GLN A 455 4.36 -15.92 -15.98
N THR A 456 5.00 -15.68 -14.84
CA THR A 456 5.17 -14.31 -14.29
C THR A 456 6.17 -13.50 -15.13
N LYS A 457 7.15 -14.15 -15.74
CA LYS A 457 8.13 -13.51 -16.65
C LYS A 457 7.56 -13.19 -18.02
N ASP A 458 6.47 -13.83 -18.44
CA ASP A 458 5.85 -13.60 -19.74
C ASP A 458 5.10 -12.25 -19.75
N PRO A 459 5.55 -11.26 -20.56
CA PRO A 459 4.92 -9.95 -20.64
C PRO A 459 3.48 -9.98 -21.19
N ALA A 460 3.04 -11.09 -21.78
CA ALA A 460 1.65 -11.29 -22.19
C ALA A 460 0.70 -11.50 -21.00
N ASN A 461 1.23 -11.93 -19.84
CA ASN A 461 0.44 -12.12 -18.63
C ASN A 461 0.36 -10.82 -17.83
N LEU A 462 -0.87 -10.44 -17.47
CA LEU A 462 -1.11 -9.29 -16.61
C LEU A 462 -0.63 -9.58 -15.18
N PRO A 463 0.03 -8.63 -14.50
CA PRO A 463 0.39 -8.75 -13.09
C PRO A 463 -0.82 -9.16 -12.23
N GLY A 464 -0.59 -10.07 -11.29
CA GLY A 464 -1.61 -10.54 -10.34
C GLY A 464 -2.64 -11.56 -10.87
N VAL A 465 -2.60 -11.96 -12.15
CA VAL A 465 -3.61 -12.88 -12.73
C VAL A 465 -3.31 -14.37 -12.52
N TYR A 466 -2.06 -14.74 -12.20
CA TYR A 466 -1.57 -16.12 -11.98
C TYR A 466 -2.43 -17.27 -12.59
N PRO A 467 -2.40 -17.45 -13.92
CA PRO A 467 -3.27 -18.41 -14.62
C PRO A 467 -3.21 -19.83 -14.08
N LEU A 468 -2.01 -20.33 -13.72
CA LEU A 468 -1.87 -21.66 -13.11
C LEU A 468 -2.69 -21.78 -11.82
N LEU A 469 -2.60 -20.79 -10.92
CA LEU A 469 -3.34 -20.83 -9.66
C LEU A 469 -4.84 -20.83 -9.92
N LYS A 470 -5.30 -20.02 -10.88
CA LYS A 470 -6.71 -19.97 -11.27
C LYS A 470 -7.20 -21.31 -11.80
N THR A 471 -6.46 -21.94 -12.73
CA THR A 471 -6.81 -23.26 -13.27
C THR A 471 -6.88 -24.31 -12.16
N ARG A 472 -5.91 -24.34 -11.25
CA ARG A 472 -5.91 -25.29 -10.13
C ARG A 472 -7.06 -25.06 -9.16
N CYS A 473 -7.39 -23.81 -8.87
CA CYS A 473 -8.56 -23.50 -8.05
C CYS A 473 -9.86 -23.90 -8.75
N ASP A 474 -9.97 -23.71 -10.06
CA ASP A 474 -11.15 -24.16 -10.82
C ASP A 474 -11.30 -25.68 -10.79
N GLU A 475 -10.21 -26.44 -10.87
CA GLU A 475 -10.22 -27.92 -10.69
C GLU A 475 -10.70 -28.35 -9.29
N ILE A 476 -10.52 -27.50 -8.27
CA ILE A 476 -10.97 -27.77 -6.89
C ILE A 476 -12.43 -27.34 -6.68
N MET A 477 -12.84 -26.22 -7.29
CA MET A 477 -14.17 -25.62 -7.10
C MET A 477 -15.27 -26.23 -7.98
N LEU A 478 -14.93 -26.71 -9.17
CA LEU A 478 -15.84 -27.38 -10.13
C LEU A 478 -15.86 -28.88 -9.87
#